data_AF-A0A2T7U4S6-F1
#
_entry.id   AF-A0A2T7U4S6-F1
#
_cell.length_a   1.000
_cell.length_b   1.000
_cell.length_c   1.000
_cell.angle_alpha   90.00
_cell.angle_beta   90.00
_cell.angle_gamma   90.00
#
_symmetry.space_group_name_H-M   'P 1'
#
loop_
_entity.id
_entity.type
_entity.pdbx_description
1 polymer ?
#
loop_
_entity_poly.entity_id
_entity_poly.type
_entity_poly.pdbx_seq_one_letter_code
_entity_poly.pdbx_strand_id
1 'polypeptide(L)'
;MIKIAIIAGLFAFATAATAQETPPSTWRDPDTRCVYLKVGDTLSLRYRRDGTPDCASVQQDSTDASITRGDLRELTQQITRSIEDLRRDIGAVRREMEHSRNELENIRRETRQPRAP
;
A
#
# COMPACT_ATOMS: atom_id res chain seq x y z
N MET A 1 66.41 10.58 -40.00
CA MET A 1 65.04 10.58 -40.55
C MET A 1 64.26 9.42 -39.93
N ILE A 2 63.92 9.53 -38.64
CA ILE A 2 63.11 8.56 -37.88
C ILE A 2 62.21 9.39 -36.99
N LYS A 3 60.99 9.64 -37.46
CA LYS A 3 59.83 10.27 -36.79
C LYS A 3 58.81 10.45 -37.90
N ILE A 4 57.54 10.12 -37.66
CA ILE A 4 56.44 9.98 -38.64
C ILE A 4 56.48 8.57 -39.27
N ALA A 5 55.54 7.65 -39.07
CA ALA A 5 54.17 7.74 -38.58
C ALA A 5 53.79 6.42 -37.88
N ILE A 6 53.66 6.46 -36.56
CA ILE A 6 52.86 5.46 -35.82
C ILE A 6 51.63 6.22 -35.33
N ILE A 7 50.80 6.64 -36.28
CA ILE A 7 49.47 7.23 -36.03
C ILE A 7 48.54 6.68 -37.11
N ALA A 8 48.48 5.36 -37.21
CA ALA A 8 47.52 4.67 -38.06
C ALA A 8 46.92 3.56 -37.21
N GLY A 9 45.62 3.67 -36.90
CA GLY A 9 44.84 2.51 -36.44
C GLY A 9 44.09 2.65 -35.12
N LEU A 10 44.18 3.77 -34.39
CA LEU A 10 43.44 3.97 -33.13
C LEU A 10 42.21 4.90 -33.29
N PHE A 11 41.56 4.86 -34.46
CA PHE A 11 40.33 5.61 -34.75
C PHE A 11 39.17 4.69 -35.17
N ALA A 12 39.10 3.49 -34.56
CA ALA A 12 38.06 2.50 -34.84
C ALA A 12 36.97 2.40 -33.75
N PHE A 13 36.86 3.35 -32.82
CA PHE A 13 35.83 3.30 -31.78
C PHE A 13 35.30 4.69 -31.42
N ALA A 14 34.39 5.21 -32.23
CA ALA A 14 33.38 6.17 -31.77
C ALA A 14 32.27 6.31 -32.82
N THR A 15 31.65 5.21 -33.22
CA THR A 15 30.25 5.32 -33.63
C THR A 15 29.49 5.67 -32.37
N ALA A 16 29.22 6.96 -32.17
CA ALA A 16 28.24 7.39 -31.19
C ALA A 16 26.94 6.68 -31.57
N ALA A 17 26.59 5.64 -30.82
CA ALA A 17 25.27 5.07 -30.85
C ALA A 17 24.35 6.19 -30.37
N THR A 18 23.87 7.00 -31.31
CA THR A 18 22.67 7.79 -31.11
C THR A 18 21.55 6.77 -31.06
N ALA A 19 21.40 6.11 -29.91
CA ALA A 19 20.12 5.62 -29.47
C ALA A 19 19.25 6.86 -29.33
N GLN A 20 18.73 7.35 -30.47
CA GLN A 20 17.55 8.17 -30.49
C GLN A 20 16.47 7.25 -29.96
N GLU A 21 16.32 7.22 -28.63
CA GLU A 21 15.08 6.83 -27.99
C GLU A 21 14.04 7.80 -28.56
N THR A 22 13.41 7.39 -29.66
CA THR A 22 12.18 8.04 -30.13
C THR A 22 11.28 8.09 -28.90
N PRO A 23 10.94 9.28 -28.40
CA PRO A 23 10.13 9.37 -27.19
C PRO A 23 8.86 8.54 -27.43
N PRO A 24 8.46 7.69 -26.47
CA PRO A 24 7.31 6.82 -26.66
C PRO A 24 6.12 7.67 -27.07
N SER A 25 5.43 7.24 -28.13
CA SER A 25 4.27 7.98 -28.65
C SER A 25 3.24 8.15 -27.53
N THR A 26 2.66 9.33 -27.41
CA THR A 26 1.66 9.61 -26.38
C THR A 26 0.25 9.40 -26.93
N TRP A 27 -0.65 8.92 -26.08
CA TRP A 27 -2.08 8.87 -26.35
C TRP A 27 -2.81 9.62 -25.25
N ARG A 28 -3.88 10.32 -25.61
CA ARG A 28 -4.73 11.04 -24.65
C ARG A 28 -6.09 10.37 -24.62
N ASP A 29 -6.51 9.98 -23.42
CA ASP A 29 -7.83 9.43 -23.18
C ASP A 29 -8.91 10.50 -23.46
N PRO A 30 -9.91 10.26 -24.32
CA PRO A 30 -10.97 11.22 -24.59
C PRO A 30 -11.82 11.56 -23.36
N ASP A 31 -12.01 10.62 -22.43
CA ASP A 31 -12.92 10.77 -21.30
C ASP A 31 -12.23 11.45 -20.12
N THR A 32 -11.09 10.91 -19.69
CA THR A 32 -10.34 11.43 -18.54
C THR A 32 -9.37 12.55 -18.91
N ARG A 33 -9.08 12.70 -20.21
CA ARG A 33 -8.02 13.58 -20.73
C ARG A 33 -6.64 13.31 -20.11
N CYS A 34 -6.43 12.12 -19.54
CA CYS A 34 -5.13 11.64 -19.07
C CYS A 34 -4.20 11.30 -20.22
N VAL A 35 -2.91 11.58 -20.05
CA VAL A 35 -1.85 11.27 -21.00
C VAL A 35 -1.22 9.92 -20.64
N TYR A 36 -1.12 9.05 -21.64
CA TYR A 36 -0.48 7.74 -21.55
C TYR A 36 0.72 7.68 -22.49
N LEU A 37 1.76 6.95 -22.09
CA LEU A 37 2.88 6.55 -22.93
C LEU A 37 2.56 5.20 -23.57
N LYS A 38 2.61 5.13 -24.90
CA LYS A 38 2.48 3.88 -25.63
C LYS A 38 3.84 3.21 -25.72
N VAL A 39 3.94 2.03 -25.11
CA VAL A 39 5.13 1.18 -25.12
C VAL A 39 4.72 -0.16 -25.73
N GLY A 40 5.01 -0.34 -27.02
CA GLY A 40 4.47 -1.46 -27.80
C GLY A 40 2.94 -1.43 -27.85
N ASP A 41 2.33 -2.51 -27.37
CA ASP A 41 0.86 -2.67 -27.26
C ASP A 41 0.31 -2.26 -25.88
N THR A 42 1.18 -1.79 -24.97
CA THR A 42 0.77 -1.36 -23.62
C THR A 42 0.66 0.15 -23.51
N LEU A 43 -0.28 0.60 -22.69
CA LEU A 43 -0.46 1.99 -22.30
C LEU A 43 -0.08 2.14 -20.83
N SER A 44 0.93 2.98 -20.57
CA SER A 44 1.40 3.31 -19.22
C SER A 44 1.00 4.73 -18.88
N LEU A 45 0.39 4.94 -17.71
CA LEU A 45 -0.02 6.28 -17.28
C LEU A 45 1.21 7.19 -17.13
N ARG A 46 1.16 8.38 -17.70
CA ARG A 46 2.24 9.36 -17.58
C ARG A 46 2.07 10.14 -16.28
N TYR A 47 3.16 10.28 -15.54
CA TYR A 47 3.23 11.11 -14.35
C TYR A 47 4.07 12.36 -14.60
N ARG A 48 3.69 13.47 -13.96
CA ARG A 48 4.43 14.72 -13.92
C ARG A 48 5.59 14.61 -12.92
N ARG A 49 6.48 15.61 -12.91
CA ARG A 49 7.62 15.64 -11.97
C ARG A 49 7.21 15.73 -10.49
N ASP A 50 6.01 16.22 -10.22
CA ASP A 50 5.42 16.28 -8.88
C ASP A 50 4.80 14.95 -8.43
N GLY A 51 4.88 13.91 -9.26
CA GLY A 51 4.30 12.59 -8.97
C GLY A 51 2.80 12.48 -9.24
N THR A 52 2.14 13.55 -9.72
CA THR A 52 0.72 13.52 -10.08
C THR A 52 0.51 12.97 -11.50
N PRO A 53 -0.61 12.27 -11.76
CA PRO A 53 -0.91 11.80 -13.11
C PRO A 53 -1.15 12.99 -14.05
N ASP A 54 -0.64 12.89 -15.28
CA ASP A 54 -0.71 13.95 -16.29
C ASP A 54 -2.09 13.96 -16.97
N CYS A 55 -3.10 14.40 -16.23
CA CYS A 55 -4.48 14.52 -16.69
C CYS A 55 -4.89 15.98 -16.82
N ALA A 56 -5.77 16.30 -17.78
CA ALA A 56 -6.46 17.58 -17.70
C ALA A 56 -7.26 17.53 -16.40
N SER A 57 -6.93 18.43 -15.47
CA SER A 57 -7.55 18.52 -14.16
C SER A 57 -9.06 18.75 -14.31
N VAL A 58 -9.83 17.68 -14.49
CA VAL A 58 -11.11 17.59 -13.81
C VAL A 58 -10.71 17.75 -12.36
N GLN A 59 -11.11 18.87 -11.76
CA GLN A 59 -10.97 19.14 -10.33
C GLN A 59 -11.17 17.82 -9.61
N GLN A 60 -10.07 17.20 -9.20
CA GLN A 60 -10.16 16.00 -8.43
C GLN A 60 -10.75 16.50 -7.12
N ASP A 61 -12.01 16.14 -6.90
CA ASP A 61 -12.59 15.81 -5.61
C ASP A 61 -11.74 14.80 -4.80
N SER A 62 -10.45 14.62 -5.10
CA SER A 62 -9.42 14.48 -4.08
C SER A 62 -9.37 15.77 -3.26
N THR A 63 -10.43 15.96 -2.47
CA THR A 63 -10.31 16.13 -1.04
C THR A 63 -8.94 15.63 -0.59
N ASP A 64 -8.05 16.60 -0.49
CA ASP A 64 -6.99 16.80 0.49
C ASP A 64 -7.00 15.84 1.69
N ALA A 65 -6.94 14.53 1.44
CA ALA A 65 -6.56 13.53 2.42
C ALA A 65 -5.03 13.53 2.53
N SER A 66 -4.46 14.73 2.71
CA SER A 66 -3.15 14.89 3.31
C SER A 66 -3.30 14.42 4.76
N ILE A 67 -3.15 13.11 4.98
CA ILE A 67 -3.10 12.55 6.32
C ILE A 67 -1.96 13.27 7.05
N THR A 68 -2.32 14.17 7.95
CA THR A 68 -1.33 14.91 8.71
C THR A 68 -0.75 13.99 9.77
N ARG A 69 0.43 14.34 10.29
CA ARG A 69 1.03 13.62 11.43
C ARG A 69 0.11 13.66 12.67
N GLY A 70 -0.80 14.63 12.76
CA GLY A 70 -1.84 14.71 13.79
C GLY A 70 -2.87 13.60 13.65
N ASP A 71 -3.40 13.39 12.45
CA ASP A 71 -4.43 12.38 12.16
C ASP A 71 -3.92 10.96 12.43
N LEU A 72 -2.65 10.68 12.06
CA LEU A 72 -1.98 9.42 12.38
C LEU A 72 -1.84 9.18 13.88
N ARG A 73 -1.56 10.24 14.66
CA ARG A 73 -1.42 10.14 16.11
C ARG A 73 -2.78 9.91 16.77
N GLU A 74 -3.82 10.59 16.31
CA GLU A 74 -5.19 10.40 16.79
C GLU A 74 -5.70 8.98 16.49
N LEU A 75 -5.49 8.50 15.26
CA LEU A 75 -5.83 7.14 14.86
C LEU A 75 -5.10 6.10 15.73
N THR A 76 -3.81 6.32 15.99
CA THR A 76 -3.02 5.43 16.86
C THR A 76 -3.59 5.39 18.28
N GLN A 77 -3.93 6.56 18.85
CA GLN A 77 -4.54 6.65 20.18
C GLN A 77 -5.94 6.02 20.24
N GLN A 78 -6.71 6.10 19.15
CA GLN A 78 -8.01 5.46 19.06
C GLN A 78 -7.85 3.93 19.02
N ILE A 79 -6.91 3.42 18.21
CA ILE A 79 -6.60 1.99 18.13
C ILE A 79 -6.15 1.45 19.49
N THR A 80 -5.27 2.16 20.22
CA THR A 80 -4.82 1.73 21.55
C THR A 80 -5.99 1.61 22.53
N ARG A 81 -6.91 2.57 22.55
CA ARG A 81 -8.11 2.51 23.39
C ARG A 81 -9.00 1.32 23.05
N SER A 82 -9.27 1.10 21.76
CA SER A 82 -10.07 -0.04 21.32
C SER A 82 -9.44 -1.40 21.69
N ILE A 83 -8.11 -1.51 21.66
CA ILE A 83 -7.40 -2.73 22.08
C ILE A 83 -7.56 -2.96 23.59
N GLU A 84 -7.49 -1.90 24.40
CA GLU A 84 -7.68 -2.01 25.85
C GLU A 84 -9.12 -2.43 26.20
N ASP A 85 -10.11 -1.85 25.54
CA ASP A 85 -11.52 -2.19 25.75
C ASP A 85 -11.77 -3.67 25.38
N LEU A 86 -11.26 -4.11 24.23
CA LEU A 86 -11.37 -5.50 23.80
C LEU A 86 -10.72 -6.47 24.80
N ARG A 87 -9.59 -6.09 25.40
CA ARG A 87 -8.94 -6.90 26.45
C ARG A 87 -9.80 -7.01 27.70
N ARG A 88 -10.51 -5.94 28.10
CA ARG A 88 -11.43 -5.99 29.24
C ARG A 88 -12.62 -6.91 28.95
N ASP A 89 -13.17 -6.82 27.75
CA ASP A 89 -14.31 -7.64 27.31
C ASP A 89 -13.94 -9.12 27.29
N ILE A 90 -12.78 -9.48 26.72
CA ILE A 90 -12.25 -10.84 26.76
C ILE A 90 -12.10 -11.33 28.21
N GLY A 91 -11.62 -10.48 29.11
CA GLY A 91 -11.51 -10.79 30.52
C GLY A 91 -12.87 -11.04 31.19
N ALA A 92 -13.90 -10.27 30.82
CA ALA A 92 -15.27 -10.44 31.31
C ALA A 92 -15.88 -11.77 30.83
N VAL A 93 -15.80 -12.04 29.52
CA VAL A 93 -16.30 -13.28 28.92
C VAL A 93 -15.64 -14.49 29.57
N ARG A 94 -14.32 -14.44 29.82
CA ARG A 94 -13.61 -15.55 30.47
C ARG A 94 -14.17 -15.84 31.88
N ARG A 95 -14.44 -14.79 32.67
CA ARG A 95 -15.04 -14.94 34.01
C ARG A 95 -16.44 -15.53 33.95
N GLU A 96 -17.25 -15.09 32.98
CA GLU A 96 -18.60 -15.63 32.77
C GLU A 96 -18.57 -17.11 32.36
N MET A 97 -17.63 -17.50 31.51
CA MET A 97 -17.42 -18.89 31.13
C MET A 97 -17.00 -19.77 32.32
N GLU A 98 -16.09 -19.28 33.16
CA GLU A 98 -15.67 -19.97 34.39
C GLU A 98 -16.84 -20.12 35.37
N HIS A 99 -17.63 -19.05 35.56
CA HIS A 99 -18.83 -19.09 36.39
C HIS A 99 -19.86 -20.10 35.87
N SER A 100 -20.18 -20.05 34.57
CA SER A 100 -21.12 -20.97 33.94
C SER A 100 -20.67 -22.43 34.05
N ARG A 101 -19.36 -22.69 33.94
CA ARG A 101 -18.80 -24.04 34.14
C ARG A 101 -19.03 -24.52 35.58
N ASN A 102 -18.76 -23.67 36.57
CA ASN A 102 -18.95 -24.03 37.98
C ASN A 102 -20.42 -24.29 38.30
N GLU A 103 -21.34 -23.49 37.77
CA GLU A 103 -22.79 -23.70 37.91
C GLU A 103 -23.20 -25.06 37.32
N LEU A 104 -22.72 -25.40 36.12
CA LEU A 104 -22.99 -26.69 35.50
C LEU A 104 -22.43 -27.86 36.33
N GLU A 105 -21.25 -27.70 36.92
CA GLU A 105 -20.67 -28.72 37.81
C GLU A 105 -21.49 -28.90 39.09
N ASN A 106 -21.98 -27.80 39.69
CA ASN A 106 -22.84 -27.85 40.86
C ASN A 106 -24.16 -28.55 40.56
N ILE A 107 -24.86 -28.15 39.49
CA ILE A 107 -26.11 -28.79 39.05
C ILE A 107 -25.88 -30.29 38.79
N ARG A 108 -24.76 -30.67 38.17
CA ARG A 108 -24.40 -32.07 37.95
C ARG A 108 -24.18 -32.85 39.26
N ARG A 109 -23.61 -32.21 40.30
CA ARG A 109 -23.43 -32.84 41.61
C ARG A 109 -24.77 -33.03 42.31
N GLU A 110 -25.62 -32.01 42.31
CA GLU A 110 -26.97 -32.06 42.90
C GLU A 110 -27.83 -33.13 42.23
N THR A 111 -27.83 -33.21 40.88
CA THR A 111 -28.59 -34.23 40.14
C THR A 111 -28.06 -35.65 40.34
N ARG A 112 -26.78 -35.84 40.68
CA ARG A 112 -26.20 -37.15 41.01
C ARG A 112 -26.45 -37.59 42.45
N GLN A 113 -26.80 -36.68 43.34
CA GLN A 113 -27.03 -36.98 44.75
C GLN A 113 -28.54 -36.95 44.99
N PRO A 114 -29.25 -38.08 44.86
CA PRO A 114 -30.68 -38.11 45.14
C PRO A 114 -30.86 -37.66 46.59
N ARG A 115 -31.62 -36.58 46.77
CA ARG A 115 -32.03 -36.07 48.08
C ARG A 115 -32.74 -37.23 48.79
N ALA A 116 -32.06 -37.87 49.74
CA ALA A 116 -32.66 -38.93 50.54
C ALA A 116 -33.84 -38.34 51.34
N PRO A 117 -34.95 -39.08 51.48
CA PRO A 117 -36.14 -38.63 52.19
C PRO A 117 -35.89 -38.43 53.70
#